data_AF-A0A4R4R2X5-F1
#
_entry.id   AF-A0A4R4R2X5-F1
#
_cell.length_a   1.000
_cell.length_b   1.000
_cell.length_c   1.000
_cell.angle_alpha   90.00
_cell.angle_beta   90.00
_cell.angle_gamma   90.00
#
_symmetry.space_group_name_H-M   'P 1'
#
loop_
_entity.id
_entity.type
_entity.pdbx_description
1 polymer ?
#
loop_
_entity_poly.entity_id
_entity_poly.type
_entity_poly.pdbx_seq_one_letter_code
_entity_poly.pdbx_strand_id
1 'polypeptide(L)'
;VVRGSAVNQDGASNGLTAPNGPAQERVIRQALAVAGLSAAEVDVVEGHGTGTRLGDPIEAQALLATYGRDREEPLWLGSVKSNIGHTSAAAGVAGVIKMVLAMRHGVLPRTLHVDAPSPHVEWQAGRVELLTQARPWVVGGRPRRAGVSSFGISGTNAHVILEEAPRGEIEEAPRGGDVMVPSVVPILVSARSEQALRAQEARLRAFLPGRDLLDVAFSAATTRAHLECRVALVGGERFAGRPVVGKTAVLFTGQGSQRARMGAGLTYPLFRRVFDEVCGHFDPEVREALVCADGSGLDDTRVTQAALFAVEVALFRLVESFGVRPDFLLGHSIGELVAAHVAGVLSLADACALVAARGRLMGALPAGGGMLAVQASEDEVSGVAVAAVNGPNAVVVSGSLEELREFQARWPDRKTTWLAVSHAFHSPLMEPMLEEFERVARGVDFRSPRIPIVSNVTGGVVGDEVTDPAYWVRHVREAVRFHDGVRTLREQGVTRFLELGPDAVLTAMARSFLDDDVVLAAALRAKQPEPHAFAAFLAQAHNAGVPVDWAAVLAGGKRI
;
A
#
# COMPACT_ATOMS: atom_id res chain seq x y z
N VAL A 1 26.34 10.64 -13.72
CA VAL A 1 27.22 9.45 -13.57
C VAL A 1 28.62 9.92 -13.19
N VAL A 2 29.31 9.22 -12.29
CA VAL A 2 30.77 9.42 -12.08
C VAL A 2 31.49 8.45 -13.02
N ARG A 3 32.15 8.97 -14.05
CA ARG A 3 32.80 8.16 -15.09
C ARG A 3 34.20 7.70 -14.73
N GLY A 4 34.93 8.52 -13.97
CA GLY A 4 36.25 8.19 -13.48
C GLY A 4 36.70 9.20 -12.45
N SER A 5 37.68 8.82 -11.62
CA SER A 5 38.29 9.72 -10.67
C SER A 5 39.72 9.29 -10.41
N ALA A 6 40.57 10.25 -10.01
CA ALA A 6 41.91 9.98 -9.55
C ALA A 6 42.25 10.88 -8.36
N VAL A 7 43.13 10.35 -7.51
CA VAL A 7 43.73 11.07 -6.39
C VAL A 7 45.25 10.89 -6.47
N ASN A 8 46.01 11.96 -6.25
CA ASN A 8 47.46 11.88 -6.12
C ASN A 8 47.99 12.87 -5.07
N GLN A 9 49.30 13.04 -5.02
CA GLN A 9 49.99 13.93 -4.10
C GLN A 9 50.99 14.83 -4.84
N ASP A 10 51.13 16.06 -4.36
CA ASP A 10 52.09 17.05 -4.85
C ASP A 10 53.54 16.63 -4.58
N GLY A 11 53.77 15.82 -3.53
CA GLY A 11 55.09 15.31 -3.17
C GLY A 11 56.02 16.42 -2.70
N ALA A 12 57.28 16.39 -3.17
CA ALA A 12 58.26 17.42 -2.86
C ALA A 12 58.03 18.69 -3.71
N SER A 13 57.04 19.51 -3.36
CA SER A 13 56.76 20.81 -3.96
C SER A 13 57.64 21.93 -3.35
N ASN A 14 57.51 23.16 -3.86
CA ASN A 14 58.24 24.36 -3.38
C ASN A 14 57.77 24.87 -2.00
N GLY A 15 57.29 23.97 -1.13
CA GLY A 15 56.77 24.25 0.20
C GLY A 15 55.53 23.39 0.47
N LEU A 16 55.33 22.98 1.74
CA LEU A 16 54.27 22.05 2.13
C LEU A 16 52.87 22.46 1.65
N THR A 17 52.60 23.76 1.56
CA THR A 17 51.30 24.33 1.17
C THR A 17 51.26 24.87 -0.26
N ALA A 18 52.36 24.73 -1.01
CA ALA A 18 52.46 25.24 -2.38
C ALA A 18 51.94 24.18 -3.37
N PRO A 19 50.97 24.54 -4.24
CA PRO A 19 50.41 23.59 -5.21
C PRO A 19 51.44 23.20 -6.28
N ASN A 20 51.30 22.00 -6.85
CA ASN A 20 52.21 21.47 -7.88
C ASN A 20 51.50 21.24 -9.23
N GLY A 21 51.78 22.09 -10.22
CA GLY A 21 51.19 22.00 -11.57
C GLY A 21 51.35 20.62 -12.24
N PRO A 22 52.57 20.05 -12.32
CA PRO A 22 52.77 18.70 -12.84
C PRO A 22 51.95 17.61 -12.13
N ALA A 23 51.74 17.73 -10.81
CA ALA A 23 50.88 16.80 -10.07
C ALA A 23 49.40 16.97 -10.45
N GLN A 24 48.93 18.21 -10.61
CA GLN A 24 47.58 18.51 -11.10
C GLN A 24 47.36 17.96 -12.51
N GLU A 25 48.32 18.12 -13.42
CA GLU A 25 48.24 17.51 -14.75
C GLU A 25 48.15 15.98 -14.70
N ARG A 26 48.97 15.34 -13.84
CA ARG A 26 48.97 13.88 -13.69
C ARG A 26 47.63 13.37 -13.16
N VAL A 27 47.05 14.02 -12.15
CA VAL A 27 45.76 13.57 -11.61
C VAL A 27 44.63 13.74 -12.64
N ILE A 28 44.66 14.80 -13.44
CA ILE A 28 43.70 14.99 -14.54
C ILE A 28 43.83 13.87 -15.58
N ARG A 29 45.06 13.61 -16.07
CA ARG A 29 45.30 12.54 -17.06
C ARG A 29 44.91 11.17 -16.53
N GLN A 30 45.19 10.90 -15.27
CA GLN A 30 44.82 9.65 -14.62
C GLN A 30 43.29 9.50 -14.52
N ALA A 31 42.56 10.55 -14.13
CA ALA A 31 41.11 10.52 -14.06
C ALA A 31 40.45 10.29 -15.44
N LEU A 32 41.00 10.92 -16.49
CA LEU A 32 40.58 10.71 -17.88
C LEU A 32 40.85 9.27 -18.35
N ALA A 33 42.04 8.74 -18.06
CA ALA A 33 42.39 7.36 -18.39
C ALA A 33 41.47 6.35 -17.69
N VAL A 34 41.18 6.56 -16.40
CA VAL A 34 40.22 5.73 -15.64
C VAL A 34 38.82 5.83 -16.25
N ALA A 35 38.41 7.00 -16.72
CA ALA A 35 37.11 7.19 -17.37
C ALA A 35 37.03 6.58 -18.80
N GLY A 36 38.18 6.20 -19.39
CA GLY A 36 38.29 5.79 -20.78
C GLY A 36 37.98 6.93 -21.76
N LEU A 37 38.27 8.17 -21.38
CA LEU A 37 37.93 9.37 -22.15
C LEU A 37 39.18 10.12 -22.58
N SER A 38 39.10 10.72 -23.77
CA SER A 38 40.06 11.73 -24.20
C SER A 38 39.76 13.09 -23.53
N ALA A 39 40.77 13.96 -23.47
CA ALA A 39 40.59 15.29 -22.90
C ALA A 39 39.56 16.12 -23.69
N ALA A 40 39.48 15.96 -25.02
CA ALA A 40 38.56 16.69 -25.91
C ALA A 40 37.07 16.37 -25.64
N GLU A 41 36.79 15.25 -24.97
CA GLU A 41 35.44 14.83 -24.65
C GLU A 41 34.83 15.49 -23.41
N VAL A 42 35.61 16.26 -22.64
CA VAL A 42 35.15 17.02 -21.46
C VAL A 42 34.86 18.47 -21.86
N ASP A 43 33.68 18.97 -21.50
CA ASP A 43 33.20 20.29 -21.96
C ASP A 43 33.62 21.43 -21.05
N VAL A 44 33.65 21.15 -19.75
CA VAL A 44 33.82 22.15 -18.70
C VAL A 44 34.62 21.56 -17.55
N VAL A 45 35.44 22.39 -16.92
CA VAL A 45 36.05 22.10 -15.62
C VAL A 45 35.51 23.07 -14.58
N GLU A 46 34.93 22.49 -13.53
CA GLU A 46 34.74 23.15 -12.25
C GLU A 46 36.07 23.08 -11.50
N GLY A 47 36.83 24.18 -11.58
CA GLY A 47 38.16 24.29 -11.01
C GLY A 47 38.15 24.31 -9.48
N HIS A 48 39.31 24.00 -8.90
CA HIS A 48 39.58 24.27 -7.51
C HIS A 48 39.50 25.77 -7.24
N GLY A 49 40.06 26.61 -8.12
CA GLY A 49 39.78 28.04 -8.30
C GLY A 49 39.52 28.79 -7.00
N THR A 50 40.58 28.95 -6.20
CA THR A 50 40.52 29.52 -4.85
C THR A 50 40.66 31.04 -4.82
N GLY A 51 40.93 31.67 -5.96
CA GLY A 51 41.18 33.11 -6.03
C GLY A 51 42.58 33.48 -5.56
N THR A 52 43.51 32.52 -5.49
CA THR A 52 44.86 32.78 -4.96
C THR A 52 45.80 33.20 -6.08
N ARG A 53 46.63 34.23 -5.82
CA ARG A 53 47.58 34.76 -6.82
C ARG A 53 48.56 33.71 -7.35
N LEU A 54 48.91 32.72 -6.52
CA LEU A 54 49.82 31.63 -6.90
C LEU A 54 49.08 30.40 -7.46
N GLY A 55 47.99 29.98 -6.82
CA GLY A 55 47.31 28.73 -7.15
C GLY A 55 46.51 28.79 -8.45
N ASP A 56 45.79 29.90 -8.70
CA ASP A 56 44.95 30.02 -9.89
C ASP A 56 45.76 29.95 -11.19
N PRO A 57 46.94 30.61 -11.32
CA PRO A 57 47.79 30.41 -12.49
C PRO A 57 48.30 28.98 -12.66
N ILE A 58 48.69 28.32 -11.57
CA ILE A 58 49.19 26.93 -11.60
C ILE A 58 48.09 25.97 -12.08
N GLU A 59 46.87 26.14 -11.59
CA GLU A 59 45.73 25.34 -12.04
C GLU A 59 45.37 25.61 -13.50
N ALA A 60 45.27 26.87 -13.91
CA ALA A 60 44.94 27.22 -15.28
C ALA A 60 45.98 26.66 -16.26
N GLN A 61 47.28 26.71 -15.91
CA GLN A 61 48.35 26.12 -16.71
C GLN A 61 48.24 24.59 -16.80
N ALA A 62 47.93 23.91 -15.69
CA ALA A 62 47.71 22.47 -15.70
C ALA A 62 46.51 22.07 -16.59
N LEU A 63 45.44 22.88 -16.60
CA LEU A 63 44.29 22.69 -17.50
C LEU A 63 44.64 22.96 -18.96
N LEU A 64 45.40 24.01 -19.27
CA LEU A 64 45.90 24.29 -20.62
C LEU A 64 46.82 23.16 -21.14
N ALA A 65 47.67 22.60 -20.28
CA ALA A 65 48.60 21.52 -20.63
C ALA A 65 47.94 20.13 -20.77
N THR A 66 46.70 19.99 -20.31
CA THR A 66 45.92 18.75 -20.40
C THR A 66 44.73 18.94 -21.33
N TYR A 67 43.68 19.58 -20.84
CA TYR A 67 42.49 19.87 -21.61
C TYR A 67 42.79 20.84 -22.76
N GLY A 68 43.52 21.94 -22.57
CA GLY A 68 43.68 22.98 -23.61
C GLY A 68 44.28 22.54 -24.95
N ARG A 69 44.78 21.31 -25.09
CA ARG A 69 45.40 20.75 -26.31
C ARG A 69 44.38 20.01 -27.19
N ASP A 70 44.63 20.03 -28.51
CA ASP A 70 43.93 19.23 -29.52
C ASP A 70 42.39 19.35 -29.46
N ARG A 71 41.88 20.58 -29.32
CA ARG A 71 40.44 20.88 -29.26
C ARG A 71 40.02 21.88 -30.33
N GLU A 72 38.87 21.63 -30.95
CA GLU A 72 38.18 22.61 -31.79
C GLU A 72 37.40 23.61 -30.92
N GLU A 73 36.57 23.11 -30.00
CA GLU A 73 35.82 23.93 -29.03
C GLU A 73 36.62 24.15 -27.74
N PRO A 74 36.57 25.36 -27.15
CA PRO A 74 37.28 25.64 -25.91
C PRO A 74 36.71 24.82 -24.75
N LEU A 75 37.60 24.42 -23.83
CA LEU A 75 37.19 23.96 -22.51
C LEU A 75 36.67 25.15 -21.70
N TRP A 76 35.46 25.05 -21.16
CA TRP A 76 34.94 26.05 -20.24
C TRP A 76 35.53 25.90 -18.84
N LEU A 77 35.89 27.00 -18.19
CA LEU A 77 36.43 27.01 -16.83
C LEU A 77 35.63 27.95 -15.92
N GLY A 78 35.26 27.46 -14.74
CA GLY A 78 34.68 28.27 -13.68
C GLY A 78 34.87 27.66 -12.29
N SER A 79 34.45 28.38 -11.25
CA SER A 79 34.50 27.89 -9.87
C SER A 79 33.29 28.38 -9.06
N VAL A 80 32.59 27.46 -8.39
CA VAL A 80 31.48 27.72 -7.46
C VAL A 80 31.92 28.59 -6.29
N LYS A 81 33.23 28.62 -5.98
CA LYS A 81 33.78 29.42 -4.88
C LYS A 81 33.63 30.91 -5.13
N SER A 82 33.54 31.34 -6.39
CA SER A 82 33.20 32.72 -6.74
C SER A 82 31.77 33.12 -6.32
N ASN A 83 30.87 32.16 -6.10
CA ASN A 83 29.49 32.40 -5.68
C ASN A 83 29.29 32.24 -4.16
N ILE A 84 29.88 31.20 -3.56
CA ILE A 84 29.59 30.80 -2.17
C ILE A 84 30.83 30.76 -1.25
N GLY A 85 31.99 31.17 -1.75
CA GLY A 85 33.27 31.06 -1.03
C GLY A 85 33.81 29.63 -0.97
N HIS A 86 34.94 29.45 -0.26
CA HIS A 86 35.54 28.14 -0.08
C HIS A 86 34.94 27.42 1.12
N THR A 87 34.12 26.39 0.88
CA THR A 87 33.43 25.59 1.92
C THR A 87 34.33 24.51 2.57
N SER A 88 35.65 24.77 2.61
CA SER A 88 36.69 23.86 3.12
C SER A 88 36.49 22.40 2.69
N ALA A 89 36.23 21.49 3.64
CA ALA A 89 36.05 20.06 3.38
C ALA A 89 34.89 19.75 2.41
N ALA A 90 33.89 20.64 2.28
CA ALA A 90 32.76 20.47 1.37
C ALA A 90 33.01 21.07 -0.04
N ALA A 91 34.20 21.60 -0.32
CA ALA A 91 34.47 22.32 -1.57
C ALA A 91 34.34 21.43 -2.81
N GLY A 92 34.88 20.21 -2.77
CA GLY A 92 34.80 19.27 -3.89
C GLY A 92 33.35 18.89 -4.21
N VAL A 93 32.56 18.53 -3.19
CA VAL A 93 31.15 18.13 -3.40
C VAL A 93 30.28 19.31 -3.81
N ALA A 94 30.57 20.54 -3.38
CA ALA A 94 29.88 21.74 -3.87
C ALA A 94 30.08 21.92 -5.39
N GLY A 95 31.29 21.66 -5.89
CA GLY A 95 31.58 21.65 -7.32
C GLY A 95 30.81 20.55 -8.08
N VAL A 96 30.75 19.34 -7.51
CA VAL A 96 29.93 18.24 -8.04
C VAL A 96 28.45 18.61 -8.11
N ILE A 97 27.88 19.19 -7.05
CA ILE A 97 26.48 19.64 -7.00
C ILE A 97 26.21 20.67 -8.09
N LYS A 98 27.09 21.68 -8.25
CA LYS A 98 26.96 22.69 -9.31
C LYS A 98 26.93 22.03 -10.69
N MET A 99 27.83 21.10 -10.97
CA MET A 99 27.92 20.44 -12.29
C MET A 99 26.74 19.50 -12.55
N VAL A 100 26.24 18.78 -11.54
CA VAL A 100 25.02 17.95 -11.68
C VAL A 100 23.80 18.82 -11.98
N LEU A 101 23.65 19.96 -11.29
CA LEU A 101 22.58 20.92 -11.58
C LEU A 101 22.74 21.54 -12.97
N ALA A 102 23.96 21.90 -13.39
CA ALA A 102 24.25 22.41 -14.72
C ALA A 102 23.86 21.42 -15.82
N MET A 103 24.16 20.13 -15.65
CA MET A 103 23.73 19.07 -16.58
C MET A 103 22.21 18.93 -16.63
N ARG A 104 21.54 18.94 -15.47
CA ARG A 104 20.07 18.82 -15.35
C ARG A 104 19.32 19.99 -15.98
N HIS A 105 19.86 21.20 -15.86
CA HIS A 105 19.27 22.41 -16.44
C HIS A 105 19.78 22.72 -17.84
N GLY A 106 20.79 22.00 -18.34
CA GLY A 106 21.37 22.24 -19.67
C GLY A 106 22.02 23.62 -19.81
N VAL A 107 22.61 24.16 -18.74
CA VAL A 107 23.21 25.50 -18.71
C VAL A 107 24.51 25.47 -17.92
N LEU A 108 25.57 26.08 -18.45
CA LEU A 108 26.81 26.40 -17.74
C LEU A 108 26.66 27.74 -17.01
N PRO A 109 26.61 27.79 -15.66
CA PRO A 109 26.49 29.04 -14.92
C PRO A 109 27.80 29.83 -14.96
N ARG A 110 27.70 31.17 -14.98
CA ARG A 110 28.88 32.04 -14.95
C ARG A 110 29.69 31.90 -13.65
N THR A 111 31.01 32.03 -13.77
CA THR A 111 31.91 32.33 -12.65
C THR A 111 31.93 33.85 -12.41
N LEU A 112 31.97 34.27 -11.14
CA LEU A 112 31.94 35.69 -10.76
C LEU A 112 33.35 36.26 -10.59
N HIS A 113 33.43 37.59 -10.47
CA HIS A 113 34.66 38.35 -10.17
C HIS A 113 35.76 38.23 -11.24
N VAL A 114 35.38 38.09 -12.50
CA VAL A 114 36.29 38.12 -13.65
C VAL A 114 36.03 39.38 -14.46
N ASP A 115 36.67 40.49 -14.08
CA ASP A 115 36.67 41.73 -14.88
C ASP A 115 37.61 41.59 -16.09
N ALA A 116 38.77 40.95 -15.88
CA ALA A 116 39.70 40.53 -16.91
C ALA A 116 40.37 39.20 -16.49
N PRO A 117 40.74 38.30 -17.42
CA PRO A 117 41.53 37.11 -17.12
C PRO A 117 42.87 37.46 -16.48
N SER A 118 43.38 36.60 -15.58
CA SER A 118 44.67 36.82 -14.92
C SER A 118 45.82 36.97 -15.94
N PRO A 119 46.67 38.01 -15.85
CA PRO A 119 47.81 38.19 -16.75
C PRO A 119 48.96 37.22 -16.48
N HIS A 120 48.89 36.42 -15.41
CA HIS A 120 49.89 35.40 -15.06
C HIS A 120 49.63 34.04 -15.74
N VAL A 121 48.69 34.00 -16.68
CA VAL A 121 48.32 32.80 -17.44
C VAL A 121 48.40 33.12 -18.93
N GLU A 122 49.15 32.30 -19.67
CA GLU A 122 49.25 32.37 -21.13
C GLU A 122 48.00 31.74 -21.78
N TRP A 123 46.85 32.40 -21.69
CA TRP A 123 45.56 31.87 -22.17
C TRP A 123 45.55 31.48 -23.65
N GLN A 124 46.41 32.10 -24.47
CA GLN A 124 46.52 31.81 -25.90
C GLN A 124 47.29 30.50 -26.21
N ALA A 125 47.96 29.90 -25.21
CA ALA A 125 48.73 28.67 -25.38
C ALA A 125 47.86 27.42 -25.55
N GLY A 126 46.55 27.53 -25.37
CA GLY A 126 45.59 26.44 -25.53
C GLY A 126 44.16 26.97 -25.59
N ARG A 127 43.19 26.06 -25.70
CA ARG A 127 41.77 26.40 -25.88
C ARG A 127 41.01 26.23 -24.56
N VAL A 128 41.22 27.14 -23.60
CA VAL A 128 40.49 27.20 -22.33
C VAL A 128 39.92 28.61 -22.14
N GLU A 129 38.62 28.72 -21.86
CA GLU A 129 37.93 29.99 -21.69
C GLU A 129 37.19 30.07 -20.35
N LEU A 130 37.29 31.22 -19.68
CA LEU A 130 36.55 31.49 -18.43
C LEU A 130 35.06 31.69 -18.73
N LEU A 131 34.20 31.07 -17.92
CA LEU A 131 32.73 31.22 -17.99
C LEU A 131 32.27 32.57 -17.44
N THR A 132 32.59 33.68 -18.09
CA THR A 132 32.20 35.04 -17.63
C THR A 132 30.71 35.32 -17.80
N GLN A 133 30.04 34.55 -18.66
CA GLN A 133 28.59 34.60 -18.90
C GLN A 133 27.97 33.21 -18.83
N ALA A 134 26.69 33.14 -18.46
CA ALA A 134 25.95 31.89 -18.46
C ALA A 134 25.66 31.46 -19.89
N ARG A 135 25.78 30.17 -20.19
CA ARG A 135 25.67 29.66 -21.57
C ARG A 135 24.83 28.38 -21.63
N PRO A 136 24.01 28.18 -22.69
CA PRO A 136 23.42 26.88 -22.96
C PRO A 136 24.51 25.80 -23.08
N TRP A 137 24.31 24.66 -22.43
CA TRP A 137 25.19 23.50 -22.52
C TRP A 137 24.61 22.49 -23.49
N VAL A 138 24.86 22.72 -24.77
CA VAL A 138 24.40 21.87 -25.87
C VAL A 138 25.59 21.05 -26.38
N VAL A 139 25.42 19.73 -26.40
CA VAL A 139 26.42 18.78 -26.92
C VAL A 139 25.75 17.94 -28.01
N GLY A 140 26.34 17.93 -29.20
CA GLY A 140 25.79 17.25 -30.37
C GLY A 140 26.10 15.75 -30.36
N GLY A 141 25.11 14.91 -30.04
CA GLY A 141 25.22 13.45 -30.19
C GLY A 141 26.10 12.72 -29.17
N ARG A 142 26.69 13.41 -28.19
CA ARG A 142 27.45 12.80 -27.08
C ARG A 142 26.97 13.30 -25.71
N PRO A 143 27.15 12.54 -24.62
CA PRO A 143 26.80 12.99 -23.27
C PRO A 143 27.55 14.26 -22.85
N ARG A 144 26.90 15.12 -22.05
CA ARG A 144 27.59 16.25 -21.38
C ARG A 144 28.60 15.72 -20.37
N ARG A 145 29.81 16.29 -20.34
CA ARG A 145 30.88 15.83 -19.44
C ARG A 145 31.59 16.99 -18.76
N ALA A 146 31.84 16.85 -17.46
CA ALA A 146 32.55 17.85 -16.66
C ALA A 146 33.69 17.24 -15.86
N GLY A 147 34.81 17.94 -15.75
CA GLY A 147 35.82 17.70 -14.72
C GLY A 147 35.52 18.51 -13.46
N VAL A 148 35.79 17.96 -12.28
CA VAL A 148 35.73 18.66 -10.99
C VAL A 148 37.07 18.48 -10.27
N SER A 149 37.75 19.58 -9.98
CA SER A 149 39.06 19.60 -9.31
C SER A 149 38.95 20.03 -7.85
N SER A 150 39.70 19.38 -6.97
CA SER A 150 39.90 19.82 -5.59
C SER A 150 41.31 19.52 -5.12
N PHE A 151 42.06 20.55 -4.74
CA PHE A 151 43.46 20.45 -4.34
C PHE A 151 43.62 20.85 -2.87
N GLY A 152 44.04 19.90 -2.04
CA GLY A 152 44.18 20.10 -0.60
C GLY A 152 45.47 20.82 -0.26
N ILE A 153 45.45 21.67 0.77
CA ILE A 153 46.65 22.36 1.28
C ILE A 153 47.75 21.40 1.76
N SER A 154 47.41 20.15 2.07
CA SER A 154 48.36 19.09 2.40
C SER A 154 49.03 18.44 1.17
N GLY A 155 48.78 18.96 -0.04
CA GLY A 155 49.29 18.44 -1.31
C GLY A 155 48.46 17.32 -1.94
N THR A 156 47.39 16.83 -1.28
CA THR A 156 46.54 15.78 -1.86
C THR A 156 45.60 16.38 -2.90
N ASN A 157 45.67 15.90 -4.14
CA ASN A 157 44.82 16.36 -5.23
C ASN A 157 43.77 15.33 -5.60
N ALA A 158 42.57 15.77 -5.98
CA ALA A 158 41.54 14.94 -6.56
C ALA A 158 40.98 15.56 -7.84
N HIS A 159 40.71 14.72 -8.84
CA HIS A 159 39.98 15.10 -10.05
C HIS A 159 38.92 14.04 -10.37
N VAL A 160 37.69 14.48 -10.61
CA VAL A 160 36.53 13.61 -10.90
C VAL A 160 35.94 13.98 -12.25
N ILE A 161 35.64 12.98 -13.08
CA ILE A 161 34.92 13.14 -14.34
C ILE A 161 33.45 12.76 -14.14
N LEU A 162 32.57 13.71 -14.37
CA LEU A 162 31.12 13.54 -14.35
C LEU A 162 30.59 13.45 -15.78
N GLU A 163 29.55 12.64 -15.97
CA GLU A 163 28.81 12.51 -17.22
C GLU A 163 27.30 12.60 -16.99
N GLU A 164 26.60 13.17 -17.95
CA GLU A 164 25.14 13.18 -18.03
C GLU A 164 24.57 11.77 -17.83
N ALA A 165 23.46 11.65 -17.11
CA ALA A 165 22.80 10.35 -16.99
C ALA A 165 22.28 9.87 -18.35
N PRO A 166 22.31 8.55 -18.64
CA PRO A 166 21.71 7.99 -19.85
C PRO A 166 20.26 8.48 -20.01
N ARG A 167 19.91 8.97 -21.21
CA ARG A 167 18.52 9.32 -21.52
C ARG A 167 17.73 8.02 -21.70
N GLY A 168 16.89 7.66 -20.73
CA GLY A 168 15.90 6.59 -20.90
C GLY A 168 16.01 5.35 -20.01
N GLU A 169 16.93 5.28 -19.03
CA GLU A 169 17.06 4.12 -18.13
C GLU A 169 16.37 4.31 -16.76
N ILE A 170 15.24 5.01 -16.72
CA ILE A 170 14.20 4.58 -15.79
C ILE A 170 13.40 3.62 -16.64
N GLU A 171 13.78 2.33 -16.62
CA GLU A 171 12.99 1.28 -17.27
C GLU A 171 11.53 1.51 -16.87
N GLU A 172 10.72 1.93 -17.82
CA GLU A 172 9.29 1.75 -17.71
C GLU A 172 9.11 0.25 -17.65
N ALA A 173 8.96 -0.28 -16.43
CA ALA A 173 8.60 -1.68 -16.25
C ALA A 173 7.45 -1.95 -17.23
N PRO A 174 7.60 -2.92 -18.15
CA PRO A 174 6.64 -3.11 -19.22
C PRO A 174 5.26 -3.22 -18.60
N ARG A 175 4.31 -2.41 -19.09
CA ARG A 175 2.89 -2.49 -18.74
C ARG A 175 2.33 -3.79 -19.33
N GLY A 176 2.75 -4.93 -18.78
CA GLY A 176 2.30 -6.25 -19.15
C GLY A 176 1.14 -6.66 -18.26
N GLY A 177 -0.07 -6.69 -18.83
CA GLY A 177 -1.31 -7.12 -18.18
C GLY A 177 -2.31 -5.98 -17.95
N ASP A 178 -3.56 -6.34 -17.65
CA ASP A 178 -4.68 -5.45 -17.26
C ASP A 178 -4.34 -4.62 -16.00
N VAL A 179 -3.43 -3.65 -16.11
CA VAL A 179 -3.08 -2.73 -15.02
C VAL A 179 -4.17 -1.67 -14.94
N MET A 180 -5.06 -1.81 -13.96
CA MET A 180 -6.15 -0.87 -13.73
C MET A 180 -5.74 0.19 -12.70
N VAL A 181 -5.94 1.45 -13.07
CA VAL A 181 -5.79 2.58 -12.16
C VAL A 181 -6.96 2.56 -11.15
N PRO A 182 -6.70 2.61 -9.83
CA PRO A 182 -7.76 2.68 -8.84
C PRO A 182 -8.56 3.98 -9.01
N SER A 183 -9.89 3.89 -9.00
CA SER A 183 -10.77 5.06 -9.17
C SER A 183 -10.71 6.03 -8.00
N VAL A 184 -10.22 5.59 -6.84
CA VAL A 184 -9.90 6.42 -5.68
C VAL A 184 -8.46 6.15 -5.29
N VAL A 185 -7.64 7.20 -5.31
CA VAL A 185 -6.19 7.11 -5.07
C VAL A 185 -5.88 7.57 -3.63
N PRO A 186 -5.57 6.65 -2.69
CA PRO A 186 -5.16 7.02 -1.35
C PRO A 186 -3.73 7.59 -1.35
N ILE A 187 -3.54 8.77 -0.76
CA ILE A 187 -2.20 9.36 -0.58
C ILE A 187 -1.76 9.19 0.86
N LEU A 188 -0.65 8.49 1.06
CA LEU A 188 -0.11 8.16 2.37
C LEU A 188 0.91 9.19 2.84
N VAL A 189 0.80 9.60 4.10
CA VAL A 189 1.69 10.54 4.74
C VAL A 189 2.04 10.00 6.11
N SER A 190 3.33 10.03 6.47
CA SER A 190 3.75 9.65 7.80
C SER A 190 4.85 10.55 8.35
N ALA A 191 4.94 10.62 9.67
CA ALA A 191 5.99 11.32 10.39
C ALA A 191 6.22 10.72 11.79
N ARG A 192 7.33 11.10 12.44
CA ARG A 192 7.61 10.70 13.83
C ARG A 192 6.77 11.46 14.87
N SER A 193 6.15 12.57 14.50
CA SER A 193 5.33 13.39 15.40
C SER A 193 4.15 14.02 14.66
N GLU A 194 3.09 14.36 15.39
CA GLU A 194 1.90 15.04 14.86
C GLU A 194 2.23 16.40 14.22
N GLN A 195 3.19 17.13 14.78
CA GLN A 195 3.65 18.41 14.21
C GLN A 195 4.34 18.20 12.85
N ALA A 196 5.23 17.20 12.77
CA ALA A 196 5.91 16.87 11.53
C ALA A 196 4.93 16.30 10.48
N LEU A 197 3.90 15.58 10.92
CA LEU A 197 2.84 15.06 10.07
C LEU A 197 2.05 16.20 9.41
N ARG A 198 1.58 17.18 10.20
CA ARG A 198 0.91 18.38 9.68
C ARG A 198 1.79 19.17 8.70
N ALA A 199 3.08 19.32 9.02
CA ALA A 199 4.03 19.99 8.13
C ALA A 199 4.20 19.23 6.80
N GLN A 200 4.23 17.90 6.84
CA GLN A 200 4.33 17.07 5.64
C GLN A 200 3.03 17.09 4.81
N GLU A 201 1.86 17.08 5.44
CA GLU A 201 0.57 17.26 4.76
C GLU A 201 0.51 18.63 4.04
N ALA A 202 0.99 19.70 4.67
CA ALA A 202 1.06 21.03 4.05
C ALA A 202 2.01 21.07 2.84
N ARG A 203 3.21 20.47 2.96
CA ARG A 203 4.17 20.35 1.84
C ARG A 203 3.60 19.54 0.69
N LEU A 204 2.94 18.43 0.98
CA LEU A 204 2.26 17.61 -0.02
C LEU A 204 1.19 18.43 -0.75
N ARG A 205 0.32 19.13 -0.02
CA ARG A 205 -0.74 19.98 -0.60
C ARG A 205 -0.17 21.04 -1.55
N ALA A 206 0.95 21.67 -1.20
CA ALA A 206 1.64 22.63 -2.06
C ALA A 206 2.29 21.98 -3.30
N PHE A 207 2.62 20.69 -3.23
CA PHE A 207 3.24 19.92 -4.32
C PHE A 207 2.23 19.35 -5.33
N LEU A 208 0.98 19.14 -4.93
CA LEU A 208 -0.06 18.52 -5.77
C LEU A 208 -0.42 19.25 -7.08
N PRO A 209 -0.46 20.59 -7.17
CA PRO A 209 -0.94 21.27 -8.37
C PRO A 209 -0.17 20.87 -9.64
N GLY A 210 -0.91 20.44 -10.68
CA GLY A 210 -0.35 20.05 -11.98
C GLY A 210 0.33 18.68 -12.02
N ARG A 211 0.15 17.84 -10.99
CA ARG A 211 0.71 16.48 -10.91
C ARG A 211 -0.38 15.42 -11.01
N ASP A 212 0.00 14.26 -11.54
CA ASP A 212 -0.84 13.06 -11.51
C ASP A 212 -0.91 12.52 -10.07
N LEU A 213 -2.13 12.33 -9.55
CA LEU A 213 -2.34 11.88 -8.16
C LEU A 213 -1.84 10.46 -7.93
N LEU A 214 -1.92 9.58 -8.93
CA LEU A 214 -1.45 8.20 -8.84
C LEU A 214 0.07 8.17 -8.71
N ASP A 215 0.79 8.99 -9.50
CA ASP A 215 2.26 9.10 -9.42
C ASP A 215 2.70 9.65 -8.06
N VAL A 216 1.99 10.67 -7.54
CA VAL A 216 2.24 11.21 -6.19
C VAL A 216 2.02 10.13 -5.12
N ALA A 217 0.88 9.43 -5.18
CA ALA A 217 0.54 8.39 -4.21
C ALA A 217 1.54 7.22 -4.25
N PHE A 218 1.86 6.74 -5.46
CA PHE A 218 2.81 5.66 -5.66
C PHE A 218 4.20 6.03 -5.14
N SER A 219 4.66 7.25 -5.44
CA SER A 219 5.93 7.78 -4.92
C SER A 219 5.92 7.88 -3.40
N ALA A 220 4.86 8.44 -2.82
CA ALA A 220 4.72 8.57 -1.37
C ALA A 220 4.72 7.20 -0.68
N ALA A 221 4.05 6.20 -1.27
CA ALA A 221 3.92 4.88 -0.68
C ALA A 221 5.17 4.00 -0.84
N THR A 222 5.93 4.15 -1.93
CA THR A 222 7.04 3.24 -2.28
C THR A 222 8.44 3.83 -2.08
N THR A 223 8.56 5.15 -1.86
CA THR A 223 9.86 5.83 -1.73
C THR A 223 10.03 6.59 -0.41
N ARG A 224 9.08 6.46 0.53
CA ARG A 224 9.14 7.07 1.86
C ARG A 224 8.99 6.00 2.93
N ALA A 225 9.57 6.26 4.10
CA ALA A 225 9.35 5.43 5.27
C ALA A 225 7.91 5.58 5.78
N HIS A 226 7.34 4.49 6.29
CA HIS A 226 6.01 4.45 6.92
C HIS A 226 6.14 4.55 8.45
N LEU A 227 6.25 5.78 8.95
CA LEU A 227 6.52 6.12 10.34
C LEU A 227 5.27 5.99 11.24
N GLU A 228 5.39 6.32 12.53
CA GLU A 228 4.41 5.97 13.56
C GLU A 228 3.15 6.84 13.54
N CYS A 229 3.26 8.13 13.23
CA CYS A 229 2.09 9.00 13.04
C CYS A 229 1.70 8.95 11.56
N ARG A 230 0.55 8.35 11.23
CA ARG A 230 0.14 8.10 9.85
C ARG A 230 -1.16 8.82 9.53
N VAL A 231 -1.24 9.35 8.33
CA VAL A 231 -2.46 9.88 7.70
C VAL A 231 -2.56 9.32 6.29
N ALA A 232 -3.75 8.90 5.93
CA ALA A 232 -4.12 8.65 4.55
C ALA A 232 -5.18 9.66 4.12
N LEU A 233 -4.97 10.28 2.97
CA LEU A 233 -5.95 11.15 2.32
C LEU A 233 -6.68 10.33 1.25
N VAL A 234 -7.99 10.12 1.43
CA VAL A 234 -8.83 9.29 0.54
C VAL A 234 -10.03 10.12 0.11
N GLY A 235 -10.15 10.43 -1.18
CA GLY A 235 -11.27 11.24 -1.68
C GLY A 235 -11.40 12.63 -1.04
N GLY A 236 -10.32 13.17 -0.46
CA GLY A 236 -10.31 14.42 0.30
C GLY A 236 -10.56 14.27 1.81
N GLU A 237 -10.95 13.08 2.27
CA GLU A 237 -11.11 12.75 3.69
C GLU A 237 -9.77 12.35 4.32
N ARG A 238 -9.60 12.69 5.60
CA ARG A 238 -8.37 12.46 6.35
C ARG A 238 -8.56 11.32 7.36
N PHE A 239 -7.90 10.20 7.12
CA PHE A 239 -7.85 9.04 8.02
C PHE A 239 -6.53 9.05 8.76
N ALA A 240 -6.55 9.44 10.05
CA ALA A 240 -5.36 9.41 10.89
C ALA A 240 -5.32 8.12 11.72
N GLY A 241 -4.12 7.66 12.05
CA GLY A 241 -3.93 6.54 12.96
C GLY A 241 -2.48 6.30 13.32
N ARG A 242 -2.28 5.32 14.19
CA ARG A 242 -0.96 4.87 14.63
C ARG A 242 -0.92 3.35 14.61
N PRO A 243 0.24 2.73 14.28
CA PRO A 243 0.38 1.30 14.38
C PRO A 243 0.04 0.80 15.78
N VAL A 244 -0.81 -0.22 15.87
CA VAL A 244 -1.13 -0.91 17.12
C VAL A 244 -0.41 -2.25 17.15
N VAL A 245 0.09 -2.65 18.32
CA VAL A 245 0.73 -3.96 18.52
C VAL A 245 -0.35 -5.05 18.62
N GLY A 246 -0.07 -6.28 18.18
CA GLY A 246 -1.00 -7.41 18.27
C GLY A 246 -1.19 -8.16 16.96
N LYS A 247 -2.26 -8.94 16.87
CA LYS A 247 -2.64 -9.77 15.72
C LYS A 247 -3.83 -9.18 14.96
N THR A 248 -4.05 -9.68 13.75
CA THR A 248 -5.12 -9.26 12.83
C THR A 248 -6.11 -10.41 12.64
N ALA A 249 -7.39 -10.14 12.88
CA ALA A 249 -8.49 -11.03 12.49
C ALA A 249 -9.23 -10.47 11.28
N VAL A 250 -9.62 -11.35 10.36
CA VAL A 250 -10.57 -11.03 9.28
C VAL A 250 -11.94 -11.58 9.65
N LEU A 251 -12.95 -10.73 9.49
CA LEU A 251 -14.34 -11.04 9.81
C LEU A 251 -15.17 -11.19 8.54
N PHE A 252 -16.01 -12.24 8.47
CA PHE A 252 -16.89 -12.54 7.33
C PHE A 252 -18.35 -12.41 7.72
N THR A 253 -19.12 -11.61 7.00
CA THR A 253 -20.44 -11.14 7.43
C THR A 253 -21.50 -12.22 7.24
N GLY A 254 -22.56 -12.15 8.04
CA GLY A 254 -23.71 -13.04 7.94
C GLY A 254 -24.78 -12.53 6.96
N GLN A 255 -25.85 -13.32 6.83
CA GLN A 255 -27.07 -12.91 6.13
C GLN A 255 -27.74 -11.72 6.83
N GLY A 256 -28.32 -10.81 6.05
CA GLY A 256 -28.91 -9.55 6.50
C GLY A 256 -28.11 -8.31 6.08
N SER A 257 -26.91 -8.50 5.50
CA SER A 257 -26.04 -7.42 5.00
C SER A 257 -26.13 -7.25 3.47
N GLN A 258 -26.79 -8.17 2.78
CA GLN A 258 -26.92 -8.16 1.33
C GLN A 258 -27.64 -6.91 0.83
N ARG A 259 -27.20 -6.40 -0.32
CA ARG A 259 -27.84 -5.29 -1.01
C ARG A 259 -27.63 -5.42 -2.51
N ALA A 260 -28.55 -4.85 -3.28
CA ALA A 260 -28.41 -4.77 -4.73
C ALA A 260 -27.03 -4.22 -5.12
N ARG A 261 -26.40 -4.85 -6.11
CA ARG A 261 -25.12 -4.42 -6.69
C ARG A 261 -23.94 -4.35 -5.70
N MET A 262 -23.99 -5.07 -4.59
CA MET A 262 -22.83 -5.18 -3.69
C MET A 262 -21.60 -5.73 -4.43
N GLY A 263 -20.47 -5.04 -4.29
CA GLY A 263 -19.21 -5.36 -4.97
C GLY A 263 -19.12 -4.87 -6.43
N ALA A 264 -20.21 -4.40 -7.05
CA ALA A 264 -20.21 -3.97 -8.45
C ALA A 264 -19.37 -2.70 -8.72
N GLY A 265 -19.14 -1.89 -7.68
CA GLY A 265 -18.28 -0.71 -7.75
C GLY A 265 -16.79 -1.04 -7.69
N LEU A 266 -16.42 -2.26 -7.28
CA LEU A 266 -15.02 -2.71 -7.26
C LEU A 266 -14.59 -3.15 -8.66
N THR A 267 -13.81 -2.29 -9.33
CA THR A 267 -13.39 -2.52 -10.72
C THR A 267 -12.15 -3.41 -10.86
N TYR A 268 -11.51 -3.81 -9.74
CA TYR A 268 -10.29 -4.60 -9.75
C TYR A 268 -10.43 -5.91 -10.56
N PRO A 269 -9.55 -6.18 -11.54
CA PRO A 269 -9.63 -7.38 -12.38
C PRO A 269 -9.66 -8.69 -11.58
N LEU A 270 -8.86 -8.78 -10.51
CA LEU A 270 -8.84 -9.97 -9.66
C LEU A 270 -10.17 -10.19 -8.95
N PHE A 271 -10.77 -9.13 -8.39
CA PHE A 271 -12.08 -9.21 -7.75
C PHE A 271 -13.12 -9.75 -8.72
N ARG A 272 -13.19 -9.18 -9.94
CA ARG A 272 -14.13 -9.62 -10.97
C ARG A 272 -13.91 -11.07 -11.38
N ARG A 273 -12.67 -11.48 -11.64
CA ARG A 273 -12.36 -12.87 -12.02
C ARG A 273 -12.78 -13.86 -10.94
N VAL A 274 -12.43 -13.61 -9.67
CA VAL A 274 -12.80 -14.49 -8.56
C VAL A 274 -14.31 -14.49 -8.35
N PHE A 275 -14.95 -13.33 -8.42
CA PHE A 275 -16.40 -13.23 -8.31
C PHE A 275 -17.13 -14.01 -9.41
N ASP A 276 -16.70 -13.87 -10.68
CA ASP A 276 -17.27 -14.61 -11.81
C ASP A 276 -17.00 -16.12 -11.70
N GLU A 277 -15.80 -16.53 -11.24
CA GLU A 277 -15.46 -17.93 -10.98
C GLU A 277 -16.38 -18.54 -9.92
N VAL A 278 -16.55 -17.87 -8.77
CA VAL A 278 -17.41 -18.35 -7.68
C VAL A 278 -18.88 -18.38 -8.13
N CYS A 279 -19.37 -17.33 -8.82
CA CYS A 279 -20.71 -17.31 -9.38
C CYS A 279 -20.95 -18.47 -10.37
N GLY A 280 -19.93 -18.89 -11.11
CA GLY A 280 -20.00 -20.00 -12.06
C GLY A 280 -20.30 -21.37 -11.43
N HIS A 281 -20.18 -21.49 -10.10
CA HIS A 281 -20.55 -22.70 -9.36
C HIS A 281 -22.03 -22.72 -8.90
N PHE A 282 -22.78 -21.64 -9.11
CA PHE A 282 -24.17 -21.52 -8.68
C PHE A 282 -25.13 -21.37 -9.87
N ASP A 283 -26.43 -21.45 -9.59
CA ASP A 283 -27.47 -21.15 -10.60
C ASP A 283 -27.29 -19.72 -11.15
N PRO A 284 -27.56 -19.49 -12.45
CA PRO A 284 -27.43 -18.16 -13.07
C PRO A 284 -28.19 -17.04 -12.34
N GLU A 285 -29.30 -17.39 -11.67
CA GLU A 285 -30.13 -16.50 -10.86
C GLU A 285 -29.32 -15.75 -9.78
N VAL A 286 -28.26 -16.36 -9.23
CA VAL A 286 -27.39 -15.71 -8.23
C VAL A 286 -26.71 -14.48 -8.82
N ARG A 287 -26.16 -14.64 -10.03
CA ARG A 287 -25.49 -13.54 -10.74
C ARG A 287 -26.49 -12.48 -11.17
N GLU A 288 -27.65 -12.91 -11.66
CA GLU A 288 -28.73 -12.01 -12.09
C GLU A 288 -29.25 -11.15 -10.95
N ALA A 289 -29.51 -11.72 -9.78
CA ALA A 289 -29.95 -10.98 -8.59
C ALA A 289 -28.92 -9.94 -8.11
N LEU A 290 -27.62 -10.26 -8.22
CA LEU A 290 -26.52 -9.36 -7.84
C LEU A 290 -26.37 -8.18 -8.81
N VAL A 291 -26.59 -8.40 -10.11
CA VAL A 291 -26.48 -7.33 -11.11
C VAL A 291 -27.77 -6.52 -11.27
N CYS A 292 -28.90 -7.05 -10.81
CA CYS A 292 -30.19 -6.37 -10.88
C CYS A 292 -30.18 -5.09 -10.03
N ALA A 293 -30.67 -3.99 -10.61
CA ALA A 293 -30.58 -2.67 -9.98
C ALA A 293 -31.41 -2.55 -8.70
N ASP A 294 -32.55 -3.25 -8.63
CA ASP A 294 -33.46 -3.25 -7.48
C ASP A 294 -33.21 -4.43 -6.51
N GLY A 295 -32.29 -5.34 -6.86
CA GLY A 295 -31.99 -6.53 -6.06
C GLY A 295 -33.10 -7.58 -6.05
N SER A 296 -34.02 -7.57 -7.03
CA SER A 296 -35.07 -8.58 -7.16
C SER A 296 -34.49 -10.01 -7.06
N GLY A 297 -35.06 -10.83 -6.19
CA GLY A 297 -34.62 -12.20 -5.93
C GLY A 297 -33.49 -12.36 -4.91
N LEU A 298 -32.80 -11.27 -4.51
CA LEU A 298 -31.69 -11.34 -3.56
C LEU A 298 -32.12 -11.73 -2.14
N ASP A 299 -33.39 -11.52 -1.77
CA ASP A 299 -33.96 -11.92 -0.47
C ASP A 299 -34.34 -13.42 -0.40
N ASP A 300 -34.30 -14.15 -1.52
CA ASP A 300 -34.39 -15.61 -1.48
C ASP A 300 -33.13 -16.17 -0.81
N THR A 301 -33.31 -16.94 0.27
CA THR A 301 -32.20 -17.49 1.07
C THR A 301 -31.22 -18.33 0.24
N ARG A 302 -31.68 -19.02 -0.81
CA ARG A 302 -30.80 -19.70 -1.77
C ARG A 302 -29.83 -18.74 -2.43
N VAL A 303 -30.36 -17.64 -2.94
CA VAL A 303 -29.62 -16.62 -3.67
C VAL A 303 -28.76 -15.80 -2.70
N THR A 304 -29.31 -15.40 -1.55
CA THR A 304 -28.61 -14.57 -0.56
C THR A 304 -27.31 -15.22 -0.08
N GLN A 305 -27.35 -16.50 0.30
CA GLN A 305 -26.17 -17.17 0.86
C GLN A 305 -25.06 -17.34 -0.19
N ALA A 306 -25.41 -17.75 -1.40
CA ALA A 306 -24.46 -17.87 -2.51
C ALA A 306 -23.88 -16.50 -2.90
N ALA A 307 -24.71 -15.46 -2.93
CA ALA A 307 -24.30 -14.10 -3.27
C ALA A 307 -23.31 -13.51 -2.25
N LEU A 308 -23.59 -13.67 -0.95
CA LEU A 308 -22.67 -13.25 0.12
C LEU A 308 -21.35 -14.01 0.04
N PHE A 309 -21.41 -15.34 -0.13
CA PHE A 309 -20.22 -16.17 -0.28
C PHE A 309 -19.34 -15.69 -1.46
N ALA A 310 -19.93 -15.43 -2.62
CA ALA A 310 -19.22 -14.95 -3.80
C ALA A 310 -18.50 -13.60 -3.58
N VAL A 311 -19.20 -12.63 -2.97
CA VAL A 311 -18.63 -11.30 -2.69
C VAL A 311 -17.51 -11.39 -1.66
N GLU A 312 -17.71 -12.12 -0.57
CA GLU A 312 -16.76 -12.18 0.52
C GLU A 312 -15.48 -12.96 0.16
N VAL A 313 -15.60 -14.04 -0.62
CA VAL A 313 -14.44 -14.74 -1.20
C VAL A 313 -13.67 -13.82 -2.14
N ALA A 314 -14.36 -13.08 -3.02
CA ALA A 314 -13.72 -12.14 -3.94
C ALA A 314 -13.02 -10.98 -3.20
N LEU A 315 -13.63 -10.44 -2.15
CA LEU A 315 -13.02 -9.45 -1.27
C LEU A 315 -11.76 -10.00 -0.60
N PHE A 316 -11.81 -11.22 -0.06
CA PHE A 316 -10.67 -11.86 0.59
C PHE A 316 -9.49 -12.02 -0.37
N ARG A 317 -9.72 -12.59 -1.56
CA ARG A 317 -8.66 -12.76 -2.56
C ARG A 317 -8.08 -11.44 -3.02
N LEU A 318 -8.90 -10.38 -3.11
CA LEU A 318 -8.43 -9.05 -3.44
C LEU A 318 -7.48 -8.50 -2.35
N VAL A 319 -7.89 -8.51 -1.07
CA VAL A 319 -7.03 -7.97 0.00
C VAL A 319 -5.79 -8.83 0.23
N GLU A 320 -5.90 -10.15 0.03
CA GLU A 320 -4.78 -11.09 0.04
C GLU A 320 -3.77 -10.75 -1.06
N SER A 321 -4.23 -10.37 -2.26
CA SER A 321 -3.33 -9.94 -3.34
C SER A 321 -2.56 -8.65 -3.01
N PHE A 322 -3.08 -7.83 -2.09
CA PHE A 322 -2.41 -6.64 -1.57
C PHE A 322 -1.56 -6.91 -0.33
N GLY A 323 -1.23 -8.17 -0.05
CA GLY A 323 -0.31 -8.54 1.01
C GLY A 323 -0.93 -8.57 2.42
N VAL A 324 -2.24 -8.33 2.56
CA VAL A 324 -2.92 -8.47 3.86
C VAL A 324 -2.96 -9.96 4.23
N ARG A 325 -2.49 -10.29 5.44
CA ARG A 325 -2.46 -11.66 5.96
C ARG A 325 -3.11 -11.68 7.34
N PRO A 326 -4.25 -12.37 7.52
CA PRO A 326 -4.85 -12.54 8.85
C PRO A 326 -4.10 -13.59 9.67
N ASP A 327 -4.09 -13.38 10.98
CA ASP A 327 -3.69 -14.38 11.97
C ASP A 327 -4.87 -15.29 12.37
N PHE A 328 -6.09 -14.77 12.29
CA PHE A 328 -7.32 -15.47 12.64
C PHE A 328 -8.47 -15.09 11.70
N LEU A 329 -9.44 -16.00 11.57
CA LEU A 329 -10.70 -15.78 10.87
C LEU A 329 -11.87 -15.98 11.83
N LEU A 330 -12.93 -15.19 11.66
CA LEU A 330 -14.21 -15.40 12.32
C LEU A 330 -15.31 -15.01 11.33
N GLY A 331 -16.23 -15.91 11.04
CA GLY A 331 -17.36 -15.62 10.16
C GLY A 331 -18.68 -15.77 10.90
N HIS A 332 -19.68 -14.96 10.61
CA HIS A 332 -20.99 -15.06 11.26
C HIS A 332 -21.94 -15.93 10.44
N SER A 333 -22.35 -17.08 10.97
CA SER A 333 -23.21 -18.04 10.27
C SER A 333 -22.62 -18.42 8.89
N ILE A 334 -23.24 -18.00 7.78
CA ILE A 334 -22.73 -18.24 6.41
C ILE A 334 -21.30 -17.74 6.21
N GLY A 335 -20.88 -16.67 6.90
CA GLY A 335 -19.51 -16.19 6.85
C GLY A 335 -18.47 -17.23 7.34
N GLU A 336 -18.85 -18.21 8.16
CA GLU A 336 -17.91 -19.27 8.57
C GLU A 336 -17.62 -20.27 7.46
N LEU A 337 -18.54 -20.47 6.51
CA LEU A 337 -18.25 -21.23 5.31
C LEU A 337 -17.25 -20.48 4.41
N VAL A 338 -17.33 -19.14 4.37
CA VAL A 338 -16.30 -18.31 3.73
C VAL A 338 -14.96 -18.50 4.45
N ALA A 339 -14.95 -18.39 5.79
CA ALA A 339 -13.75 -18.59 6.61
C ALA A 339 -13.10 -19.97 6.37
N ALA A 340 -13.90 -21.04 6.35
CA ALA A 340 -13.44 -22.39 6.07
C ALA A 340 -12.86 -22.54 4.67
N HIS A 341 -13.51 -21.98 3.65
CA HIS A 341 -12.96 -21.98 2.29
C HIS A 341 -11.61 -21.25 2.23
N VAL A 342 -11.52 -20.02 2.76
CA VAL A 342 -10.28 -19.24 2.64
C VAL A 342 -9.14 -19.78 3.50
N ALA A 343 -9.44 -20.44 4.62
CA ALA A 343 -8.49 -21.20 5.43
C ALA A 343 -8.01 -22.49 4.73
N GLY A 344 -8.69 -22.93 3.67
CA GLY A 344 -8.37 -24.15 2.92
C GLY A 344 -9.01 -25.43 3.47
N VAL A 345 -9.97 -25.31 4.39
CA VAL A 345 -10.75 -26.45 4.90
C VAL A 345 -11.57 -27.07 3.78
N LEU A 346 -12.14 -26.24 2.90
CA LEU A 346 -12.93 -26.65 1.75
C LEU A 346 -12.28 -26.14 0.45
N SER A 347 -12.30 -26.96 -0.60
CA SER A 347 -12.04 -26.45 -1.95
C SER A 347 -13.12 -25.44 -2.37
N LEU A 348 -12.91 -24.68 -3.44
CA LEU A 348 -13.96 -23.76 -3.93
C LEU A 348 -15.22 -24.53 -4.33
N ALA A 349 -15.06 -25.62 -5.08
CA ALA A 349 -16.18 -26.44 -5.54
C ALA A 349 -16.97 -27.04 -4.36
N ASP A 350 -16.27 -27.57 -3.36
CA ASP A 350 -16.88 -28.16 -2.17
C ASP A 350 -17.60 -27.12 -1.30
N ALA A 351 -16.98 -25.95 -1.11
CA ALA A 351 -17.62 -24.85 -0.39
C ALA A 351 -18.88 -24.37 -1.10
N CYS A 352 -18.83 -24.19 -2.42
CA CYS A 352 -20.01 -23.82 -3.21
C CYS A 352 -21.10 -24.90 -3.14
N ALA A 353 -20.75 -26.19 -3.23
CA ALA A 353 -21.71 -27.28 -3.10
C ALA A 353 -22.42 -27.25 -1.72
N LEU A 354 -21.67 -27.03 -0.65
CA LEU A 354 -22.21 -26.95 0.70
C LEU A 354 -23.08 -25.70 0.91
N VAL A 355 -22.64 -24.53 0.42
CA VAL A 355 -23.43 -23.29 0.46
C VAL A 355 -24.72 -23.41 -0.36
N ALA A 356 -24.65 -23.97 -1.57
CA ALA A 356 -25.81 -24.16 -2.43
C ALA A 356 -26.83 -25.12 -1.79
N ALA A 357 -26.36 -26.23 -1.22
CA ALA A 357 -27.21 -27.17 -0.50
C ALA A 357 -27.84 -26.53 0.73
N ARG A 358 -27.06 -25.80 1.55
CA ARG A 358 -27.55 -25.09 2.73
C ARG A 358 -28.67 -24.11 2.36
N GLY A 359 -28.43 -23.24 1.38
CA GLY A 359 -29.42 -22.28 0.90
C GLY A 359 -30.68 -22.95 0.36
N ARG A 360 -30.53 -23.98 -0.48
CA ARG A 360 -31.65 -24.74 -1.07
C ARG A 360 -32.51 -25.40 -0.02
N LEU A 361 -31.88 -26.10 0.92
CA LEU A 361 -32.58 -26.85 1.94
C LEU A 361 -33.25 -25.96 2.97
N MET A 362 -32.58 -24.88 3.39
CA MET A 362 -33.19 -23.87 4.26
C MET A 362 -34.38 -23.17 3.59
N GLY A 363 -34.26 -22.82 2.30
CA GLY A 363 -35.32 -22.16 1.55
C GLY A 363 -36.52 -23.07 1.24
N ALA A 364 -36.35 -24.39 1.29
CA ALA A 364 -37.42 -25.37 1.06
C ALA A 364 -38.23 -25.71 2.33
N LEU A 365 -37.82 -25.21 3.50
CA LEU A 365 -38.54 -25.44 4.75
C LEU A 365 -39.90 -24.72 4.73
N PRO A 366 -40.87 -25.17 5.56
CA PRO A 366 -42.14 -24.47 5.67
C PRO A 366 -41.96 -23.02 6.13
N ALA A 367 -42.72 -22.12 5.52
CA ALA A 367 -42.85 -20.75 6.00
C ALA A 367 -43.50 -20.70 7.39
N GLY A 368 -43.36 -19.57 8.09
CA GLY A 368 -43.95 -19.37 9.42
C GLY A 368 -42.93 -19.35 10.56
N GLY A 369 -41.63 -19.48 10.25
CA GLY A 369 -40.54 -19.16 11.16
C GLY A 369 -40.15 -17.67 11.08
N GLY A 370 -39.46 -17.18 12.11
CA GLY A 370 -38.88 -15.84 12.10
C GLY A 370 -37.67 -15.71 13.02
N MET A 371 -37.11 -14.50 13.06
CA MET A 371 -36.01 -14.15 13.96
C MET A 371 -36.23 -12.74 14.52
N LEU A 372 -35.93 -12.57 15.80
CA LEU A 372 -36.09 -11.31 16.53
C LEU A 372 -34.78 -10.97 17.24
N ALA A 373 -34.21 -9.81 16.93
CA ALA A 373 -33.10 -9.25 17.71
C ALA A 373 -33.65 -8.61 19.00
N VAL A 374 -33.02 -8.90 20.12
CA VAL A 374 -33.48 -8.52 21.47
C VAL A 374 -32.32 -7.89 22.23
N GLN A 375 -32.58 -6.74 22.86
CA GLN A 375 -31.64 -6.11 23.78
C GLN A 375 -31.71 -6.79 25.17
N ALA A 376 -31.12 -7.98 25.25
CA ALA A 376 -31.05 -8.81 26.44
C ALA A 376 -29.75 -9.63 26.45
N SER A 377 -29.35 -10.12 27.62
CA SER A 377 -28.33 -11.15 27.76
C SER A 377 -28.90 -12.54 27.45
N GLU A 378 -28.01 -13.51 27.19
CA GLU A 378 -28.41 -14.90 26.91
C GLU A 378 -29.19 -15.51 28.09
N ASP A 379 -28.73 -15.28 29.33
CA ASP A 379 -29.32 -15.83 30.55
C ASP A 379 -30.75 -15.35 30.83
N GLU A 380 -31.11 -14.15 30.35
CA GLU A 380 -32.46 -13.62 30.52
C GLU A 380 -33.46 -14.26 29.53
N VAL A 381 -33.00 -14.83 28.42
CA VAL A 381 -33.86 -15.40 27.38
C VAL A 381 -34.23 -16.84 27.72
N SER A 382 -35.53 -17.12 27.79
CA SER A 382 -36.05 -18.47 28.05
C SER A 382 -37.32 -18.78 27.26
N GLY A 383 -37.47 -20.07 26.92
CA GLY A 383 -38.64 -20.60 26.22
C GLY A 383 -38.69 -20.32 24.71
N VAL A 384 -37.58 -19.90 24.12
CA VAL A 384 -37.36 -19.75 22.67
C VAL A 384 -35.92 -20.14 22.33
N ALA A 385 -35.63 -20.56 21.10
CA ALA A 385 -34.25 -20.87 20.71
C ALA A 385 -33.43 -19.58 20.53
N VAL A 386 -32.20 -19.58 21.04
CA VAL A 386 -31.22 -18.53 20.76
C VAL A 386 -30.50 -18.88 19.47
N ALA A 387 -30.57 -18.00 18.48
CA ALA A 387 -29.92 -18.16 17.19
C ALA A 387 -28.54 -17.50 17.13
N ALA A 388 -28.32 -16.42 17.88
CA ALA A 388 -27.02 -15.77 17.97
C ALA A 388 -26.85 -15.00 19.28
N VAL A 389 -25.63 -15.02 19.81
CA VAL A 389 -25.17 -14.16 20.91
C VAL A 389 -24.15 -13.19 20.31
N ASN A 390 -24.62 -11.97 19.99
CA ASN A 390 -23.84 -10.98 19.24
C ASN A 390 -23.13 -9.96 20.15
N GLY A 391 -23.50 -9.90 21.42
CA GLY A 391 -22.89 -9.05 22.45
C GLY A 391 -23.47 -9.37 23.83
N PRO A 392 -22.96 -8.74 24.90
CA PRO A 392 -23.38 -9.04 26.27
C PRO A 392 -24.87 -8.74 26.51
N ASN A 393 -25.45 -7.80 25.77
CA ASN A 393 -26.88 -7.43 25.82
C ASN A 393 -27.50 -7.40 24.42
N ALA A 394 -27.04 -8.28 23.52
CA ALA A 394 -27.50 -8.33 22.14
C ALA A 394 -27.60 -9.79 21.67
N VAL A 395 -28.81 -10.34 21.75
CA VAL A 395 -29.11 -11.71 21.32
C VAL A 395 -30.14 -11.72 20.20
N VAL A 396 -30.13 -12.77 19.39
CA VAL A 396 -31.16 -13.03 18.38
C VAL A 396 -31.85 -14.32 18.75
N VAL A 397 -33.17 -14.27 18.87
CA VAL A 397 -34.01 -15.45 19.11
C VAL A 397 -34.67 -15.90 17.81
N SER A 398 -34.93 -17.19 17.69
CA SER A 398 -35.53 -17.79 16.50
C SER A 398 -36.50 -18.91 16.87
N GLY A 399 -37.60 -19.00 16.12
CA GLY A 399 -38.68 -19.93 16.37
C GLY A 399 -39.86 -19.65 15.46
N SER A 400 -41.03 -20.18 15.81
CA SER A 400 -42.26 -19.88 15.05
C SER A 400 -42.68 -18.42 15.25
N LEU A 401 -43.37 -17.82 14.27
CA LEU A 401 -43.85 -16.44 14.39
C LEU A 401 -44.82 -16.23 15.55
N GLU A 402 -45.59 -17.26 15.93
CA GLU A 402 -46.49 -17.23 17.08
C GLU A 402 -45.70 -17.17 18.39
N GLU A 403 -44.80 -18.13 18.59
CA GLU A 403 -43.90 -18.22 19.75
C GLU A 403 -43.08 -16.94 19.93
N LEU A 404 -42.54 -16.36 18.85
CA LEU A 404 -41.76 -15.13 18.91
C LEU A 404 -42.61 -13.89 19.23
N ARG A 405 -43.89 -13.85 18.84
CA ARG A 405 -44.80 -12.76 19.23
C ARG A 405 -45.17 -12.84 20.70
N GLU A 406 -45.42 -14.04 21.21
CA GLU A 406 -45.64 -14.26 22.65
C GLU A 406 -44.39 -13.95 23.46
N PHE A 407 -43.21 -14.32 22.96
CA PHE A 407 -41.93 -13.90 23.53
C PHE A 407 -41.82 -12.37 23.54
N GLN A 408 -42.02 -11.69 22.41
CA GLN A 408 -41.93 -10.23 22.33
C GLN A 408 -42.90 -9.53 23.31
N ALA A 409 -44.12 -10.04 23.47
CA ALA A 409 -45.12 -9.49 24.37
C ALA A 409 -44.72 -9.55 25.86
N ARG A 410 -43.86 -10.50 26.25
CA ARG A 410 -43.30 -10.59 27.61
C ARG A 410 -42.21 -9.55 27.89
N TRP A 411 -41.76 -8.80 26.88
CA TRP A 411 -40.64 -7.87 26.95
C TRP A 411 -40.99 -6.45 26.48
N PRO A 412 -42.05 -5.81 27.02
CA PRO A 412 -42.54 -4.52 26.53
C PRO A 412 -41.52 -3.38 26.72
N ASP A 413 -40.66 -3.48 27.74
CA ASP A 413 -39.70 -2.43 28.11
C ASP A 413 -38.33 -2.58 27.43
N ARG A 414 -38.13 -3.61 26.59
CA ARG A 414 -36.86 -3.82 25.88
C ARG A 414 -37.00 -3.54 24.39
N LYS A 415 -35.91 -3.03 23.81
CA LYS A 415 -35.81 -2.86 22.36
C LYS A 415 -35.77 -4.23 21.69
N THR A 416 -36.71 -4.44 20.77
CA THR A 416 -36.76 -5.62 19.91
C THR A 416 -36.84 -5.19 18.45
N THR A 417 -36.32 -5.99 17.53
CA THR A 417 -36.35 -5.69 16.09
C THR A 417 -36.49 -6.99 15.30
N TRP A 418 -37.57 -7.08 14.50
CA TRP A 418 -37.78 -8.21 13.60
C TRP A 418 -36.72 -8.18 12.49
N LEU A 419 -36.09 -9.32 12.26
CA LEU A 419 -35.14 -9.47 11.16
C LEU A 419 -35.89 -9.78 9.87
N ALA A 420 -35.47 -9.16 8.76
CA ALA A 420 -36.02 -9.42 7.44
C ALA A 420 -35.46 -10.76 6.90
N VAL A 421 -36.01 -11.86 7.41
CA VAL A 421 -35.64 -13.23 7.03
C VAL A 421 -36.90 -14.05 6.75
N SER A 422 -36.78 -15.06 5.91
CA SER A 422 -37.89 -15.94 5.52
C SER A 422 -38.13 -17.11 6.48
N HIS A 423 -37.11 -17.50 7.25
CA HIS A 423 -37.13 -18.70 8.09
C HIS A 423 -36.47 -18.44 9.45
N ALA A 424 -36.67 -19.41 10.36
CA ALA A 424 -36.13 -19.42 11.70
C ALA A 424 -34.76 -20.11 11.78
N PHE A 425 -33.70 -19.47 11.29
CA PHE A 425 -32.35 -20.05 11.27
C PHE A 425 -31.81 -20.31 12.69
N HIS A 426 -30.95 -21.34 12.84
CA HIS A 426 -30.34 -21.73 14.12
C HIS A 426 -31.38 -22.07 15.21
N SER A 427 -32.41 -22.83 14.82
CA SER A 427 -33.53 -23.22 15.69
C SER A 427 -33.98 -24.66 15.40
N PRO A 428 -34.86 -25.26 16.24
CA PRO A 428 -35.47 -26.56 15.95
C PRO A 428 -36.15 -26.65 14.60
N LEU A 429 -36.63 -25.53 14.04
CA LEU A 429 -37.26 -25.51 12.72
C LEU A 429 -36.29 -25.80 11.57
N MET A 430 -34.97 -25.86 11.84
CA MET A 430 -33.97 -26.35 10.88
C MET A 430 -33.84 -27.89 10.88
N GLU A 431 -34.38 -28.60 11.87
CA GLU A 431 -34.22 -30.06 11.98
C GLU A 431 -34.64 -30.86 10.73
N PRO A 432 -35.74 -30.52 10.02
CA PRO A 432 -36.17 -31.29 8.85
C PRO A 432 -35.16 -31.33 7.70
N MET A 433 -34.25 -30.35 7.59
CA MET A 433 -33.23 -30.37 6.54
C MET A 433 -31.91 -31.04 6.94
N LEU A 434 -31.66 -31.29 8.23
CA LEU A 434 -30.34 -31.68 8.74
C LEU A 434 -29.83 -32.99 8.13
N GLU A 435 -30.69 -33.99 7.94
CA GLU A 435 -30.28 -35.29 7.37
C GLU A 435 -29.83 -35.16 5.90
N GLU A 436 -30.56 -34.39 5.08
CA GLU A 436 -30.16 -34.16 3.69
C GLU A 436 -28.90 -33.29 3.60
N PHE A 437 -28.77 -32.29 4.47
CA PHE A 437 -27.57 -31.46 4.53
C PHE A 437 -26.34 -32.27 4.96
N GLU A 438 -26.49 -33.16 5.94
CA GLU A 438 -25.42 -34.06 6.37
C GLU A 438 -24.96 -34.97 5.23
N ARG A 439 -25.90 -35.49 4.42
CA ARG A 439 -25.57 -36.30 3.25
C ARG A 439 -24.70 -35.54 2.24
N VAL A 440 -24.98 -34.25 2.02
CA VAL A 440 -24.13 -33.39 1.18
C VAL A 440 -22.79 -33.13 1.86
N ALA A 441 -22.77 -32.82 3.15
CA ALA A 441 -21.54 -32.57 3.90
C ALA A 441 -20.60 -33.79 3.91
N ARG A 442 -21.12 -35.02 3.97
CA ARG A 442 -20.32 -36.25 3.85
C ARG A 442 -19.74 -36.49 2.45
N GLY A 443 -20.28 -35.81 1.44
CA GLY A 443 -19.84 -35.89 0.05
C GLY A 443 -18.76 -34.88 -0.34
N VAL A 444 -18.35 -34.01 0.58
CA VAL A 444 -17.28 -33.02 0.36
C VAL A 444 -16.01 -33.38 1.13
N ASP A 445 -14.86 -32.94 0.61
CA ASP A 445 -13.57 -33.18 1.24
C ASP A 445 -13.18 -32.04 2.19
N PHE A 446 -13.17 -32.32 3.50
CA PHE A 446 -12.66 -31.39 4.50
C PHE A 446 -11.17 -31.61 4.80
N ARG A 447 -10.45 -30.51 5.06
CA ARG A 447 -9.03 -30.49 5.40
C ARG A 447 -8.78 -29.64 6.65
N SER A 448 -7.67 -29.88 7.35
CA SER A 448 -7.31 -29.03 8.49
C SER A 448 -7.06 -27.57 8.05
N PRO A 449 -7.49 -26.58 8.83
CA PRO A 449 -7.37 -25.16 8.49
C PRO A 449 -5.91 -24.70 8.47
N ARG A 450 -5.51 -23.93 7.45
CA ARG A 450 -4.19 -23.30 7.36
C ARG A 450 -4.12 -21.95 8.06
N ILE A 451 -5.28 -21.34 8.30
CA ILE A 451 -5.45 -20.10 9.08
C ILE A 451 -6.43 -20.45 10.20
N PRO A 452 -6.09 -20.23 11.48
CA PRO A 452 -6.98 -20.50 12.60
C PRO A 452 -8.35 -19.83 12.44
N ILE A 453 -9.42 -20.59 12.66
CA ILE A 453 -10.81 -20.12 12.60
C ILE A 453 -11.38 -20.12 14.03
N VAL A 454 -12.15 -19.12 14.39
CA VAL A 454 -12.96 -19.12 15.61
C VAL A 454 -14.37 -19.61 15.28
N SER A 455 -14.78 -20.68 15.95
CA SER A 455 -16.04 -21.39 15.73
C SER A 455 -17.25 -20.55 16.10
N ASN A 456 -18.31 -20.58 15.28
CA ASN A 456 -19.61 -20.07 15.73
C ASN A 456 -20.29 -20.98 16.73
N VAL A 457 -19.97 -22.27 16.77
CA VAL A 457 -20.64 -23.24 17.65
C VAL A 457 -20.09 -23.14 19.06
N THR A 458 -18.77 -23.09 19.20
CA THR A 458 -18.11 -23.11 20.52
C THR A 458 -17.64 -21.74 21.00
N GLY A 459 -17.49 -20.75 20.10
CA GLY A 459 -16.85 -19.47 20.42
C GLY A 459 -15.32 -19.57 20.61
N GLY A 460 -14.74 -20.76 20.51
CA GLY A 460 -13.30 -21.02 20.64
C GLY A 460 -12.59 -21.16 19.30
N VAL A 461 -11.26 -21.21 19.32
CA VAL A 461 -10.46 -21.56 18.11
C VAL A 461 -10.70 -23.03 17.78
N VAL A 462 -11.03 -23.32 16.52
CA VAL A 462 -11.32 -24.68 16.06
C VAL A 462 -10.07 -25.57 16.08
N GLY A 463 -10.26 -26.83 16.44
CA GLY A 463 -9.35 -27.94 16.16
C GLY A 463 -9.73 -28.67 14.86
N ASP A 464 -9.56 -29.98 14.84
CA ASP A 464 -9.92 -30.82 13.68
C ASP A 464 -11.44 -31.04 13.53
N GLU A 465 -12.27 -30.57 14.48
CA GLU A 465 -13.73 -30.75 14.40
C GLU A 465 -14.37 -30.12 13.16
N VAL A 466 -13.78 -29.08 12.57
CA VAL A 466 -14.27 -28.50 11.31
C VAL A 466 -14.11 -29.45 10.11
N THR A 467 -13.36 -30.55 10.29
CA THR A 467 -13.21 -31.61 9.29
C THR A 467 -14.29 -32.68 9.39
N ASP A 468 -15.11 -32.65 10.44
CA ASP A 468 -16.24 -33.56 10.61
C ASP A 468 -17.50 -32.96 9.97
N PRO A 469 -18.17 -33.65 9.02
CA PRO A 469 -19.47 -33.24 8.50
C PRO A 469 -20.49 -32.90 9.59
N ALA A 470 -20.47 -33.58 10.74
CA ALA A 470 -21.38 -33.34 11.85
C ALA A 470 -21.19 -31.96 12.50
N TYR A 471 -20.00 -31.36 12.39
CA TYR A 471 -19.79 -29.97 12.81
C TYR A 471 -20.68 -29.01 12.02
N TRP A 472 -20.77 -29.19 10.70
CA TRP A 472 -21.54 -28.31 9.82
C TRP A 472 -23.05 -28.51 10.00
N VAL A 473 -23.50 -29.69 10.40
CA VAL A 473 -24.88 -29.94 10.81
C VAL A 473 -25.21 -29.17 12.09
N ARG A 474 -24.33 -29.26 13.12
CA ARG A 474 -24.47 -28.46 14.35
C ARG A 474 -24.44 -26.97 14.08
N HIS A 475 -23.56 -26.52 13.20
CA HIS A 475 -23.44 -25.11 12.77
C HIS A 475 -24.74 -24.53 12.20
N VAL A 476 -25.57 -25.34 11.54
CA VAL A 476 -26.89 -24.91 11.06
C VAL A 476 -27.92 -24.78 12.20
N ARG A 477 -27.78 -25.61 13.24
CA ARG A 477 -28.79 -25.82 14.27
C ARG A 477 -28.56 -25.03 15.55
N GLU A 478 -27.30 -24.83 15.92
CA GLU A 478 -26.87 -24.24 17.19
C GLU A 478 -26.65 -22.73 17.08
N ALA A 479 -26.66 -22.05 18.23
CA ALA A 479 -26.51 -20.60 18.30
C ALA A 479 -25.13 -20.13 17.79
N VAL A 480 -25.11 -19.01 17.06
CA VAL A 480 -23.88 -18.33 16.66
C VAL A 480 -23.27 -17.58 17.86
N ARG A 481 -22.15 -18.10 18.38
CA ARG A 481 -21.35 -17.57 19.50
C ARG A 481 -20.42 -16.41 19.09
N PHE A 482 -20.95 -15.39 18.40
CA PHE A 482 -20.12 -14.29 17.87
C PHE A 482 -19.41 -13.49 18.97
N HIS A 483 -20.11 -13.12 20.05
CA HIS A 483 -19.53 -12.39 21.16
C HIS A 483 -18.38 -13.15 21.82
N ASP A 484 -18.59 -14.44 22.10
CA ASP A 484 -17.59 -15.31 22.69
C ASP A 484 -16.39 -15.47 21.73
N GLY A 485 -16.67 -15.58 20.43
CA GLY A 485 -15.63 -15.62 19.40
C GLY A 485 -14.76 -14.36 19.36
N VAL A 486 -15.36 -13.17 19.44
CA VAL A 486 -14.60 -11.92 19.52
C VAL A 486 -13.78 -11.84 20.81
N ARG A 487 -14.30 -12.33 21.94
CA ARG A 487 -13.53 -12.42 23.20
C ARG A 487 -12.33 -13.36 23.06
N THR A 488 -12.52 -14.53 22.47
CA THR A 488 -11.42 -15.46 22.15
C THR A 488 -10.35 -14.78 21.29
N LEU A 489 -10.74 -14.03 20.26
CA LEU A 489 -9.77 -13.28 19.44
C LEU A 489 -8.97 -12.27 20.28
N ARG A 490 -9.62 -11.57 21.22
CA ARG A 490 -8.94 -10.65 22.13
C ARG A 490 -7.95 -11.36 23.04
N GLU A 491 -8.34 -12.49 23.63
CA GLU A 491 -7.48 -13.34 24.46
C GLU A 491 -6.27 -13.87 23.66
N GLN A 492 -6.43 -14.11 22.36
CA GLN A 492 -5.36 -14.49 21.44
C GLN A 492 -4.45 -13.33 20.99
N GLY A 493 -4.71 -12.11 21.47
CA GLY A 493 -3.92 -10.90 21.21
C GLY A 493 -4.31 -10.14 19.95
N VAL A 494 -5.51 -10.35 19.41
CA VAL A 494 -6.00 -9.59 18.24
C VAL A 494 -6.34 -8.16 18.64
N THR A 495 -5.81 -7.20 17.88
CA THR A 495 -6.09 -5.76 18.03
C THR A 495 -6.59 -5.11 16.75
N ARG A 496 -6.55 -5.82 15.61
CA ARG A 496 -7.09 -5.38 14.33
C ARG A 496 -8.18 -6.34 13.86
N PHE A 497 -9.38 -5.82 13.64
CA PHE A 497 -10.50 -6.56 13.08
C PHE A 497 -10.88 -5.94 11.73
N LEU A 498 -10.73 -6.74 10.68
CA LEU A 498 -10.95 -6.34 9.29
C LEU A 498 -12.18 -7.08 8.75
N GLU A 499 -13.32 -6.40 8.62
CA GLU A 499 -14.54 -7.00 8.10
C GLU A 499 -14.57 -6.95 6.56
N LEU A 500 -14.72 -8.12 5.96
CA LEU A 500 -14.89 -8.33 4.54
C LEU A 500 -16.31 -8.81 4.28
N GLY A 501 -17.17 -7.84 3.99
CA GLY A 501 -18.58 -8.05 3.67
C GLY A 501 -19.15 -6.85 2.93
N PRO A 502 -20.43 -6.90 2.53
CA PRO A 502 -21.07 -5.83 1.77
C PRO A 502 -21.41 -4.57 2.59
N ASP A 503 -21.31 -4.66 3.93
CA ASP A 503 -21.49 -3.57 4.90
C ASP A 503 -20.66 -3.82 6.18
N ALA A 504 -20.72 -2.91 7.15
CA ALA A 504 -19.95 -2.92 8.39
C ALA A 504 -20.73 -3.45 9.61
N VAL A 505 -21.34 -4.64 9.49
CA VAL A 505 -22.25 -5.19 10.51
C VAL A 505 -21.48 -5.71 11.72
N LEU A 506 -20.48 -6.58 11.49
CA LEU A 506 -19.72 -7.24 12.56
C LEU A 506 -18.85 -6.26 13.33
N THR A 507 -18.20 -5.33 12.63
CA THR A 507 -17.42 -4.25 13.25
C THR A 507 -18.29 -3.29 14.04
N ALA A 508 -19.53 -3.02 13.60
CA ALA A 508 -20.47 -2.23 14.39
C ALA A 508 -20.92 -2.97 15.67
N MET A 509 -21.18 -4.27 15.59
CA MET A 509 -21.50 -5.09 16.76
C MET A 509 -20.32 -5.15 17.74
N ALA A 510 -19.12 -5.47 17.25
CA ALA A 510 -17.91 -5.56 18.07
C ALA A 510 -17.59 -4.24 18.78
N ARG A 511 -17.81 -3.09 18.13
CA ARG A 511 -17.61 -1.76 18.74
C ARG A 511 -18.47 -1.53 19.99
N SER A 512 -19.59 -2.23 20.14
CA SER A 512 -20.47 -2.04 21.29
C SER A 512 -19.93 -2.64 22.60
N PHE A 513 -18.90 -3.49 22.52
CA PHE A 513 -18.34 -4.19 23.69
C PHE A 513 -16.81 -4.32 23.69
N LEU A 514 -16.12 -3.82 22.66
CA LEU A 514 -14.65 -3.68 22.65
C LEU A 514 -14.24 -2.27 23.07
N ASP A 515 -13.12 -2.18 23.78
CA ASP A 515 -12.49 -0.92 24.15
C ASP A 515 -11.88 -0.20 22.93
N ASP A 516 -11.56 1.09 23.08
CA ASP A 516 -10.99 1.92 22.01
C ASP A 516 -9.51 1.58 21.66
N ASP A 517 -8.93 0.54 22.26
CA ASP A 517 -7.56 0.07 22.01
C ASP A 517 -7.44 -0.84 20.77
N VAL A 518 -8.56 -1.13 20.10
CA VAL A 518 -8.61 -1.93 18.87
C VAL A 518 -8.92 -1.08 17.64
N VAL A 519 -8.55 -1.62 16.47
CA VAL A 519 -8.94 -1.07 15.18
C VAL A 519 -10.01 -1.94 14.55
N LEU A 520 -11.11 -1.31 14.15
CA LEU A 520 -12.24 -1.92 13.46
C LEU A 520 -12.40 -1.25 12.09
N ALA A 521 -12.16 -1.99 11.01
CA ALA A 521 -12.27 -1.48 9.65
C ALA A 521 -13.12 -2.43 8.80
N ALA A 522 -14.01 -1.88 7.96
CA ALA A 522 -14.90 -2.65 7.10
C ALA A 522 -14.65 -2.28 5.63
N ALA A 523 -14.54 -3.29 4.77
CA ALA A 523 -14.18 -3.14 3.36
C ALA A 523 -15.23 -2.33 2.56
N LEU A 524 -16.52 -2.53 2.86
CA LEU A 524 -17.63 -1.86 2.20
C LEU A 524 -18.61 -1.30 3.24
N ARG A 525 -19.35 -0.26 2.83
CA ARG A 525 -20.43 0.35 3.62
C ARG A 525 -21.57 0.74 2.71
N ALA A 526 -22.81 0.39 3.05
CA ALA A 526 -23.96 0.58 2.15
C ALA A 526 -24.20 2.04 1.73
N LYS A 527 -23.85 3.00 2.58
CA LYS A 527 -24.06 4.44 2.35
C LYS A 527 -22.83 5.17 1.79
N GLN A 528 -21.82 4.43 1.30
CA GLN A 528 -20.60 5.00 0.73
C GLN A 528 -20.31 4.40 -0.65
N PRO A 529 -19.74 5.16 -1.59
CA PRO A 529 -19.24 4.59 -2.83
C PRO A 529 -18.20 3.50 -2.55
N GLU A 530 -18.38 2.31 -3.12
CA GLU A 530 -17.54 1.15 -2.81
C GLU A 530 -16.04 1.37 -3.02
N PRO A 531 -15.57 2.03 -4.10
CA PRO A 531 -14.15 2.35 -4.24
C PRO A 531 -13.61 3.24 -3.12
N HIS A 532 -14.43 4.18 -2.62
CA HIS A 532 -14.04 5.06 -1.50
C HIS A 532 -13.97 4.28 -0.20
N ALA A 533 -15.00 3.49 0.11
CA ALA A 533 -15.05 2.65 1.31
C ALA A 533 -13.87 1.67 1.35
N PHE A 534 -13.55 1.04 0.21
CA PHE A 534 -12.46 0.08 0.11
C PHE A 534 -11.08 0.74 0.21
N ALA A 535 -10.88 1.92 -0.40
CA ALA A 535 -9.64 2.68 -0.23
C ALA A 535 -9.47 3.17 1.22
N ALA A 536 -10.55 3.59 1.88
CA ALA A 536 -10.55 3.97 3.28
C ALA A 536 -10.26 2.77 4.21
N PHE A 537 -10.78 1.58 3.89
CA PHE A 537 -10.47 0.33 4.59
C PHE A 537 -8.97 0.01 4.53
N LEU A 538 -8.35 0.02 3.34
CA LEU A 538 -6.92 -0.22 3.19
C LEU A 538 -6.08 0.83 3.93
N ALA A 539 -6.50 2.10 3.87
CA ALA A 539 -5.88 3.19 4.60
C ALA A 539 -5.94 2.98 6.13
N GLN A 540 -7.09 2.59 6.68
CA GLN A 540 -7.26 2.31 8.10
C GLN A 540 -6.42 1.10 8.54
N ALA A 541 -6.43 0.01 7.76
CA ALA A 541 -5.60 -1.16 8.01
C ALA A 541 -4.11 -0.79 8.02
N HIS A 542 -3.64 -0.03 7.01
CA HIS A 542 -2.27 0.45 6.94
C HIS A 542 -1.91 1.35 8.13
N ASN A 543 -2.77 2.30 8.50
CA ASN A 543 -2.53 3.17 9.63
C ASN A 543 -2.43 2.40 10.95
N ALA A 544 -3.18 1.31 11.09
CA ALA A 544 -3.12 0.37 12.21
C ALA A 544 -1.88 -0.54 12.23
N GLY A 545 -1.04 -0.47 11.20
CA GLY A 545 0.20 -1.25 11.10
C GLY A 545 0.06 -2.56 10.31
N VAL A 546 -1.09 -2.83 9.68
CA VAL A 546 -1.22 -3.98 8.77
C VAL A 546 -0.33 -3.76 7.55
N PRO A 547 0.53 -4.72 7.17
CA PRO A 547 1.29 -4.65 5.93
C PRO A 547 0.34 -4.61 4.72
N VAL A 548 0.57 -3.64 3.83
CA VAL A 548 -0.15 -3.49 2.56
C VAL A 548 0.89 -3.27 1.46
N ASP A 549 0.83 -4.09 0.40
CA ASP A 549 1.62 -3.90 -0.80
C ASP A 549 1.03 -2.76 -1.63
N TRP A 550 1.44 -1.55 -1.29
CA TRP A 550 1.00 -0.35 -1.98
C TRP A 550 1.50 -0.25 -3.42
N ALA A 551 2.54 -0.98 -3.81
CA ALA A 551 2.96 -1.03 -5.20
C ALA A 551 1.92 -1.81 -6.04
N ALA A 552 1.34 -2.87 -5.48
CA ALA A 552 0.23 -3.59 -6.10
C ALA A 552 -1.09 -2.79 -6.09
N VAL A 553 -1.42 -2.11 -4.99
CA VAL A 553 -2.64 -1.28 -4.88
C VAL A 553 -2.62 -0.11 -5.87
N LEU A 554 -1.46 0.55 -6.01
CA LEU A 554 -1.26 1.74 -6.84
C LEU A 554 -0.58 1.39 -8.17
N ALA A 555 -0.81 0.17 -8.66
CA ALA A 555 -0.24 -0.29 -9.92
C ALA A 555 -0.56 0.70 -11.06
N GLY A 556 0.44 1.00 -11.89
CA GLY A 556 0.35 2.00 -12.95
C GLY A 556 0.94 3.37 -12.59
N GLY A 557 1.18 3.65 -11.31
CA GLY A 557 1.88 4.86 -10.87
C GLY A 557 3.39 4.84 -11.15
N LYS A 558 3.95 6.02 -11.37
CA LYS A 558 5.39 6.25 -11.60
C LYS A 558 6.02 7.00 -10.43
N ARG A 559 7.33 6.80 -10.24
CA ARG A 559 8.11 7.58 -9.28
C ARG A 559 8.36 8.99 -9.82
N ILE A 560 8.05 10.02 -9.04
CA ILE A 560 8.23 11.45 -9.39
C ILE A 560 8.97 12.26 -8.33
#